data_AF-A0A960GAX8-F1
#
_entry.id   AF-A0A960GAX8-F1
#
_cell.length_a   1.000
_cell.length_b   1.000
_cell.length_c   1.000
_cell.angle_alpha   90.00
_cell.angle_beta   90.00
_cell.angle_gamma   90.00
#
_symmetry.space_group_name_H-M   'P 1'
#
loop_
_entity.id
_entity.type
_entity.pdbx_description
1 polymer ?
#
loop_
_entity_poly.entity_id
_entity_poly.type
_entity_poly.pdbx_seq_one_letter_code
_entity_poly.pdbx_strand_id
1 'polypeptide(L)'
;LMVRPVRRTPARAVGLACVIAVVLATAVPIVQGTRSATAQADLVSTVFGGTEQTATAPRDVSREDPWGGRDRLGILVLGGDGGEGRTGVRTDTVILLSVDTHSGQAVMFSLPRNLQHARFPEASPLHALYPDGFGGSGDVGNWLLNAVYREVPLLHPGILGESNNEGADAIKQAVRATLGTRVDYYVLVNLAGFKEIVDAMGGVTVNINTPVA
;
A
#
# COMPACT_ATOMS: atom_id res chain seq x y z
N LEU A 1 6.17 8.10 74.33
CA LEU A 1 6.36 8.09 72.87
C LEU A 1 7.45 7.07 72.51
N MET A 2 7.09 5.80 72.31
CA MET A 2 8.02 4.76 71.84
C MET A 2 7.67 4.47 70.38
N VAL A 3 8.46 5.01 69.46
CA VAL A 3 8.38 4.69 68.03
C VAL A 3 9.01 3.31 67.83
N ARG A 4 8.18 2.29 67.59
CA ARG A 4 8.62 0.92 67.32
C ARG A 4 9.22 0.89 65.91
N PRO A 5 10.50 0.52 65.71
CA PRO A 5 11.07 0.45 64.38
C PRO A 5 10.41 -0.71 63.64
N VAL A 6 9.75 -0.43 62.52
CA VAL A 6 9.21 -1.46 61.62
C VAL A 6 10.40 -2.20 61.01
N ARG A 7 10.85 -3.28 61.66
CA ARG A 7 11.83 -4.20 61.08
C ARG A 7 11.22 -4.77 59.80
N ARG A 8 11.78 -4.38 58.64
CA ARG A 8 11.47 -5.00 57.35
C ARG A 8 11.92 -6.45 57.39
N THR A 9 10.99 -7.38 57.59
CA THR A 9 11.28 -8.82 57.52
C THR A 9 11.57 -9.21 56.06
N PRO A 10 12.57 -10.07 55.80
CA PRO A 10 12.94 -10.47 54.43
C PRO A 10 11.76 -11.06 53.64
N ALA A 11 10.82 -11.72 54.31
CA ALA A 11 9.58 -12.21 53.72
C ALA A 11 8.71 -11.11 53.05
N ARG A 12 8.70 -9.89 53.59
CA ARG A 12 7.97 -8.75 52.99
C ARG A 12 8.68 -8.22 51.74
N ALA A 13 10.01 -8.27 51.71
CA ALA A 13 10.78 -7.89 50.54
C ALA A 13 10.59 -8.90 49.40
N VAL A 14 10.60 -10.20 49.71
CA VAL A 14 10.33 -11.27 48.74
C VAL A 14 8.89 -11.17 48.20
N GLY A 15 7.90 -10.96 49.08
CA GLY A 15 6.51 -10.79 48.65
C GLY A 15 6.32 -9.58 47.73
N LEU A 16 6.94 -8.44 48.04
CA LEU A 16 6.92 -7.26 47.17
C LEU A 16 7.57 -7.53 45.81
N ALA A 17 8.71 -8.23 45.79
CA ALA A 17 9.39 -8.59 44.55
C ALA A 17 8.54 -9.53 43.68
N CYS A 18 7.87 -10.52 44.27
CA CYS A 18 6.94 -11.39 43.55
C CYS A 18 5.75 -10.62 42.96
N VAL A 19 5.16 -9.70 43.73
CA VAL A 19 4.04 -8.86 43.23
C VAL A 19 4.50 -8.00 42.06
N ILE A 20 5.66 -7.35 42.17
CA ILE A 20 6.22 -6.56 41.07
C ILE A 20 6.48 -7.45 39.84
N ALA A 21 7.03 -8.65 40.02
CA ALA A 21 7.28 -9.56 38.92
C ALA A 21 5.99 -10.00 38.21
N VAL A 22 4.94 -10.33 38.96
CA VAL A 22 3.63 -10.68 38.38
C VAL A 22 3.01 -9.49 37.65
N VAL A 23 3.05 -8.29 38.26
CA VAL A 23 2.54 -7.06 37.63
C VAL A 23 3.28 -6.77 36.33
N LEU A 24 4.61 -6.88 36.30
CA LEU A 24 5.39 -6.70 35.08
C LEU A 24 5.08 -7.78 34.03
N ALA A 25 4.96 -9.05 34.46
CA ALA A 25 4.65 -10.16 33.57
C ALA A 25 3.27 -10.02 32.90
N THR A 26 2.31 -9.35 33.53
CA THR A 26 0.98 -9.09 32.92
C THR A 26 0.89 -7.73 32.23
N ALA A 27 1.46 -6.67 32.80
CA ALA A 27 1.31 -5.31 32.28
C ALA A 27 2.12 -5.09 30.99
N VAL A 28 3.33 -5.65 30.90
CA VAL A 28 4.20 -5.51 29.72
C VAL A 28 3.54 -6.05 28.44
N PRO A 29 3.01 -7.30 28.39
CA PRO A 29 2.36 -7.80 27.19
C PRO A 29 1.06 -7.06 26.87
N ILE A 30 0.30 -6.58 27.87
CA ILE A 30 -0.89 -5.76 27.63
C ILE A 30 -0.48 -4.44 26.95
N VAL A 31 0.55 -3.74 27.47
CA VAL A 31 1.01 -2.48 26.88
C VAL A 31 1.56 -2.68 25.47
N GLN A 32 2.31 -3.75 25.23
CA GLN A 32 2.79 -4.10 23.88
C GLN A 32 1.61 -4.43 22.94
N GLY A 33 0.66 -5.25 23.40
CA GLY A 33 -0.53 -5.61 22.62
C GLY A 33 -1.34 -4.38 22.23
N THR A 34 -1.61 -3.46 23.17
CA THR A 34 -2.33 -2.22 22.89
C THR A 34 -1.58 -1.35 21.89
N ARG A 35 -0.26 -1.16 22.06
CA ARG A 35 0.55 -0.36 21.12
C ARG A 35 0.56 -0.94 19.71
N SER A 36 0.70 -2.27 19.59
CA SER A 36 0.65 -2.95 18.30
C SER A 36 -0.72 -2.83 17.65
N ALA A 37 -1.81 -2.98 18.44
CA ALA A 37 -3.16 -2.86 17.93
C ALA A 37 -3.48 -1.42 17.47
N THR A 38 -3.08 -0.40 18.22
CA THR A 38 -3.29 1.01 17.81
C THR A 38 -2.45 1.37 16.60
N ALA A 39 -1.19 0.92 16.54
CA ALA A 39 -0.34 1.16 15.37
C ALA A 39 -0.93 0.50 14.09
N GLN A 40 -1.50 -0.69 14.21
CA GLN A 40 -2.19 -1.35 13.10
C GLN A 40 -3.48 -0.62 12.69
N ALA A 41 -4.29 -0.18 13.65
CA ALA A 41 -5.52 0.57 13.38
C ALA A 41 -5.24 1.93 12.73
N ASP A 42 -4.26 2.66 13.25
CA ASP A 42 -3.80 3.93 12.71
C ASP A 42 -3.30 3.72 11.27
N LEU A 43 -2.47 2.71 11.03
CA LEU A 43 -2.01 2.36 9.69
C LEU A 43 -3.18 2.10 8.73
N VAL A 44 -4.17 1.31 9.13
CA VAL A 44 -5.35 1.03 8.30
C VAL A 44 -6.10 2.32 7.99
N SER A 45 -6.29 3.20 8.98
CA SER A 45 -6.98 4.48 8.75
C SER A 45 -6.20 5.45 7.86
N THR A 46 -4.87 5.51 8.00
CA THR A 46 -4.01 6.37 7.19
C THR A 46 -3.91 5.88 5.74
N VAL A 47 -3.87 4.56 5.54
CA VAL A 47 -3.75 3.96 4.19
C VAL A 47 -5.10 3.86 3.49
N PHE A 48 -6.20 3.61 4.22
CA PHE A 48 -7.51 3.27 3.64
C PHE A 48 -8.65 4.21 4.05
N GLY A 49 -8.39 5.29 4.82
CA GLY A 49 -9.42 6.20 5.32
C GLY A 49 -10.03 7.14 4.27
N GLY A 50 -9.41 7.24 3.08
CA GLY A 50 -9.96 7.99 1.95
C GLY A 50 -11.02 7.18 1.20
N THR A 51 -12.23 7.72 1.04
CA THR A 51 -13.19 7.19 0.06
C THR A 51 -12.76 7.66 -1.34
N GLU A 52 -11.80 6.96 -1.93
CA GLU A 52 -11.35 7.24 -3.30
C GLU A 52 -12.45 6.81 -4.29
N GLN A 53 -13.06 7.77 -4.97
CA GLN A 53 -13.91 7.47 -6.12
C GLN A 53 -13.00 7.11 -7.29
N THR A 54 -13.10 5.88 -7.78
CA THR A 54 -12.27 5.34 -8.88
C THR A 54 -13.16 4.90 -10.03
N ALA A 55 -12.75 5.23 -11.25
CA ALA A 55 -13.49 4.86 -12.46
C ALA A 55 -13.40 3.35 -12.76
N THR A 56 -12.40 2.66 -12.18
CA THR A 56 -12.01 1.33 -12.65
C THR A 56 -12.12 0.23 -11.60
N ALA A 57 -12.53 0.53 -10.36
CA ALA A 57 -12.73 -0.51 -9.33
C ALA A 57 -13.99 -1.36 -9.59
N PRO A 58 -13.97 -2.64 -9.17
CA PRO A 58 -15.16 -3.48 -9.08
C PRO A 58 -16.35 -2.79 -8.39
N ARG A 59 -17.55 -2.94 -8.97
CA ARG A 59 -18.82 -2.48 -8.37
C ARG A 59 -19.73 -3.64 -7.94
N ASP A 60 -19.31 -4.85 -8.24
CA ASP A 60 -20.00 -6.12 -8.06
C ASP A 60 -19.58 -6.85 -6.77
N VAL A 61 -18.95 -6.13 -5.82
CA VAL A 61 -18.55 -6.67 -4.51
C VAL A 61 -19.61 -6.36 -3.45
N SER A 62 -19.80 -7.31 -2.54
CA SER A 62 -20.76 -7.20 -1.42
C SER A 62 -20.15 -7.75 -0.13
N ARG A 63 -20.86 -7.66 1.00
CA ARG A 63 -20.39 -8.31 2.24
C ARG A 63 -20.45 -9.83 2.15
N GLU A 64 -21.44 -10.34 1.42
CA GLU A 64 -21.70 -11.75 1.21
C GLU A 64 -20.73 -12.36 0.19
N ASP A 65 -20.35 -11.58 -0.82
CA ASP A 65 -19.32 -11.92 -1.80
C ASP A 65 -18.29 -10.77 -1.90
N PRO A 66 -17.25 -10.78 -1.04
CA PRO A 66 -16.25 -9.72 -1.00
C PRO A 66 -15.37 -9.68 -2.25
N TRP A 67 -15.38 -10.74 -3.06
CA TRP A 67 -14.55 -10.86 -4.26
C TRP A 67 -15.34 -10.66 -5.55
N GLY A 68 -16.68 -10.58 -5.49
CA GLY A 68 -17.56 -10.50 -6.66
C GLY A 68 -17.29 -11.65 -7.64
N GLY A 69 -17.17 -12.87 -7.13
CA GLY A 69 -16.94 -14.08 -7.93
C GLY A 69 -15.56 -14.20 -8.60
N ARG A 70 -14.57 -13.41 -8.19
CA ARG A 70 -13.20 -13.47 -8.74
C ARG A 70 -12.39 -14.59 -8.11
N ASP A 71 -11.76 -15.43 -8.93
CA ASP A 71 -10.77 -16.43 -8.47
C ASP A 71 -9.42 -15.80 -8.08
N ARG A 72 -9.13 -14.61 -8.62
CA ARG A 72 -7.91 -13.86 -8.31
C ARG A 72 -8.18 -12.39 -8.15
N LEU A 73 -7.55 -11.81 -7.14
CA LEU A 73 -7.55 -10.39 -6.83
C LEU A 73 -6.25 -9.76 -7.34
N GLY A 74 -6.35 -8.77 -8.22
CA GLY A 74 -5.20 -7.98 -8.65
C GLY A 74 -5.13 -6.64 -7.92
N ILE A 75 -4.08 -6.40 -7.15
CA ILE A 75 -3.82 -5.14 -6.45
C ILE A 75 -2.56 -4.52 -7.02
N LEU A 76 -2.66 -3.32 -7.58
CA LEU A 76 -1.52 -2.57 -8.06
C LEU A 76 -0.92 -1.72 -6.95
N VAL A 77 0.29 -2.07 -6.52
CA VAL A 77 1.06 -1.27 -5.57
C VAL A 77 1.89 -0.26 -6.35
N LEU A 78 1.58 1.01 -6.13
CA LEU A 78 2.24 2.15 -6.74
C LEU A 78 3.08 2.84 -5.67
N GLY A 79 4.38 3.01 -5.95
CA GLY A 79 5.25 3.89 -5.18
C GLY A 79 5.46 5.18 -5.96
N GLY A 80 5.10 6.31 -5.38
CA GLY A 80 5.27 7.62 -6.00
C GLY A 80 5.84 8.64 -5.01
N ASP A 81 6.48 9.68 -5.54
CA ASP A 81 6.96 10.83 -4.76
C ASP A 81 5.85 11.85 -4.42
N GLY A 82 4.58 11.45 -4.63
CA GLY A 82 3.39 12.26 -4.44
C GLY A 82 2.81 12.25 -3.03
N GLY A 83 2.60 13.41 -2.45
CA GLY A 83 1.77 13.61 -1.25
C GLY A 83 0.41 14.21 -1.59
N GLU A 84 -0.51 14.23 -0.62
CA GLU A 84 -1.81 14.90 -0.75
C GLU A 84 -1.66 16.30 -1.36
N GLY A 85 -2.44 16.58 -2.41
CA GLY A 85 -2.49 17.89 -3.06
C GLY A 85 -1.35 18.22 -4.02
N ARG A 86 -0.45 17.28 -4.37
CA ARG A 86 0.58 17.53 -5.39
C ARG A 86 0.12 17.12 -6.79
N THR A 87 -0.07 18.11 -7.66
CA THR A 87 -0.20 17.90 -9.11
C THR A 87 1.16 17.52 -9.70
N GLY A 88 1.28 16.37 -10.37
CA GLY A 88 2.48 16.00 -11.14
C GLY A 88 3.29 14.79 -10.64
N VAL A 89 2.69 13.90 -9.85
CA VAL A 89 3.35 12.69 -9.31
C VAL A 89 3.73 11.72 -10.44
N ARG A 90 4.91 11.10 -10.34
CA ARG A 90 5.28 9.94 -11.16
C ARG A 90 5.38 8.71 -10.27
N THR A 91 4.98 7.56 -10.79
CA THR A 91 5.11 6.29 -10.07
C THR A 91 6.45 5.66 -10.39
N ASP A 92 7.40 5.71 -9.46
CA ASP A 92 8.71 5.09 -9.62
C ASP A 92 8.72 3.60 -9.31
N THR A 93 7.73 3.12 -8.57
CA THR A 93 7.52 1.69 -8.31
C THR A 93 6.15 1.27 -8.81
N VAL A 94 6.10 0.20 -9.60
CA VAL A 94 4.87 -0.41 -10.08
C VAL A 94 4.98 -1.91 -9.83
N ILE A 95 4.19 -2.42 -8.89
CA ILE A 95 4.18 -3.84 -8.54
C ILE A 95 2.74 -4.33 -8.61
N LEU A 96 2.48 -5.38 -9.38
CA LEU A 96 1.20 -6.07 -9.35
C LEU A 96 1.27 -7.21 -8.35
N LEU A 97 0.48 -7.13 -7.28
CA LEU A 97 0.19 -8.23 -6.37
C LEU A 97 -1.05 -8.98 -6.88
N SER A 98 -0.91 -10.27 -7.20
CA SER A 98 -2.03 -11.15 -7.54
C SER A 98 -2.22 -12.19 -6.44
N VAL A 99 -3.41 -12.22 -5.85
CA VAL A 99 -3.77 -13.14 -4.77
C VAL A 99 -4.88 -14.07 -5.24
N ASP A 100 -4.68 -15.37 -5.07
CA ASP A 100 -5.70 -16.39 -5.27
C ASP A 100 -6.73 -16.35 -4.12
N THR A 101 -8.01 -16.14 -4.43
CA THR A 101 -9.05 -15.89 -3.42
C THR A 101 -9.49 -17.15 -2.68
N HIS A 102 -9.16 -18.33 -3.21
CA HIS A 102 -9.50 -19.62 -2.61
C HIS A 102 -8.38 -20.12 -1.68
N SER A 103 -7.13 -20.03 -2.12
CA SER A 103 -5.95 -20.56 -1.41
C SER A 103 -5.15 -19.51 -0.65
N GLY A 104 -5.33 -18.22 -0.95
CA GLY A 104 -4.53 -17.12 -0.41
C GLY A 104 -3.10 -17.05 -0.99
N GLN A 105 -2.75 -17.88 -1.97
CA GLN A 105 -1.44 -17.84 -2.61
C GLN A 105 -1.25 -16.51 -3.35
N ALA A 106 -0.13 -15.84 -3.06
CA ALA A 106 0.19 -14.55 -3.63
C ALA A 106 1.41 -14.64 -4.57
N VAL A 107 1.36 -13.90 -5.67
CA VAL A 107 2.50 -13.65 -6.56
C VAL A 107 2.63 -12.17 -6.82
N MET A 108 3.88 -11.68 -6.90
CA MET A 108 4.18 -10.28 -7.16
C MET A 108 4.96 -10.14 -8.47
N PHE A 109 4.49 -9.26 -9.34
CA PHE A 109 5.19 -8.88 -10.58
C PHE A 109 5.66 -7.44 -10.46
N SER A 110 6.97 -7.23 -10.43
CA SER A 110 7.55 -5.88 -10.50
C SER A 110 7.67 -5.46 -11.96
N LEU A 111 7.04 -4.35 -12.33
CA LEU A 111 7.12 -3.80 -13.68
C LEU A 111 8.22 -2.73 -13.74
N PRO A 112 9.08 -2.74 -14.77
CA PRO A 112 10.04 -1.68 -14.97
C PRO A 112 9.33 -0.34 -15.22
N ARG A 113 9.73 0.71 -14.48
CA ARG A 113 9.20 2.06 -14.67
C ARG A 113 9.38 2.60 -16.10
N ASN A 114 10.41 2.11 -16.80
CA ASN A 114 10.77 2.46 -18.18
C ASN A 114 10.12 1.54 -19.23
N LEU A 115 9.11 0.75 -18.87
CA LEU A 115 8.37 -0.04 -19.85
C LEU A 115 7.73 0.89 -20.89
N GLN A 116 7.99 0.62 -22.17
CA GLN A 116 7.46 1.37 -23.30
C GLN A 116 6.24 0.68 -23.90
N HIS A 117 5.42 1.43 -24.63
CA HIS A 117 4.25 0.90 -25.36
C HIS A 117 3.28 0.12 -24.45
N ALA A 118 3.06 0.61 -23.23
CA ALA A 118 2.08 0.03 -22.33
C ALA A 118 0.69 0.12 -22.98
N ARG A 119 0.01 -1.02 -23.13
CA ARG A 119 -1.26 -1.11 -23.87
C ARG A 119 -2.43 -0.74 -22.97
N PHE A 120 -3.53 -0.25 -23.54
CA PHE A 120 -4.78 -0.05 -22.84
C PHE A 120 -5.85 -1.06 -23.30
N PRO A 121 -6.82 -1.43 -22.45
CA PRO A 121 -7.90 -2.35 -22.82
C PRO A 121 -8.70 -1.81 -24.00
N GLU A 122 -9.13 -2.67 -24.93
CA GLU A 122 -9.87 -2.27 -26.14
C GLU A 122 -11.13 -1.44 -25.85
N ALA A 123 -11.80 -1.73 -24.73
CA ALA A 123 -12.99 -0.99 -24.29
C ALA A 123 -12.68 0.39 -23.68
N SER A 124 -11.41 0.71 -23.43
CA SER A 124 -11.01 2.00 -22.86
C SER A 124 -10.91 3.08 -23.94
N PRO A 125 -11.40 4.31 -23.68
CA PRO A 125 -11.11 5.45 -24.54
C PRO A 125 -9.61 5.70 -24.78
N LEU A 126 -8.75 5.30 -23.84
CA LEU A 126 -7.29 5.40 -24.00
C LEU A 126 -6.75 4.49 -25.10
N HIS A 127 -7.40 3.36 -25.39
CA HIS A 127 -7.00 2.49 -26.50
C HIS A 127 -7.27 3.15 -27.85
N ALA A 128 -8.34 3.94 -27.97
CA ALA A 128 -8.61 4.71 -29.19
C ALA A 128 -7.54 5.79 -29.46
N LEU A 129 -6.94 6.35 -28.40
CA LEU A 129 -5.85 7.33 -28.52
C LEU A 129 -4.47 6.68 -28.72
N TYR A 130 -4.26 5.52 -28.11
CA TYR A 130 -2.98 4.82 -28.09
C TYR A 130 -3.15 3.34 -28.55
N PRO A 131 -3.54 3.11 -29.82
CA PRO A 131 -3.87 1.76 -30.30
C PRO A 131 -2.66 0.81 -30.24
N ASP A 132 -1.47 1.34 -30.50
CA ASP A 132 -0.20 0.59 -30.47
C ASP A 132 0.52 0.68 -29.11
N GLY A 133 -0.17 1.19 -28.08
CA GLY A 133 0.37 1.42 -26.74
C GLY A 133 0.80 2.86 -26.49
N PHE A 134 0.96 3.19 -25.21
CA PHE A 134 1.27 4.54 -24.74
C PHE A 134 2.59 5.04 -25.37
N GLY A 135 2.50 6.16 -26.06
CA GLY A 135 3.56 6.67 -26.92
C GLY A 135 3.22 8.00 -27.55
N GLY A 136 4.24 8.74 -27.99
CA GLY A 136 4.08 10.00 -28.69
C GLY A 136 5.41 10.63 -29.07
N SER A 137 5.35 11.85 -29.61
CA SER A 137 6.55 12.63 -29.98
C SER A 137 7.17 13.34 -28.78
N GLY A 138 8.46 13.66 -28.86
CA GLY A 138 9.18 14.43 -27.84
C GLY A 138 10.09 13.56 -26.98
N ASP A 139 10.28 13.95 -25.72
CA ASP A 139 11.12 13.22 -24.78
C ASP A 139 10.52 11.84 -24.46
N VAL A 140 11.30 10.78 -24.71
CA VAL A 140 10.94 9.38 -24.44
C VAL A 140 10.55 9.19 -22.98
N GLY A 141 11.14 9.95 -22.05
CA GLY A 141 10.83 9.89 -20.62
C GLY A 141 9.37 10.25 -20.26
N ASN A 142 8.63 10.89 -21.17
CA ASN A 142 7.21 11.18 -20.99
C ASN A 142 6.29 10.08 -21.54
N TRP A 143 6.85 9.06 -22.20
CA TRP A 143 6.10 8.00 -22.88
C TRP A 143 6.40 6.60 -22.30
N LEU A 144 6.86 6.58 -21.05
CA LEU A 144 7.14 5.37 -20.27
C LEU A 144 5.98 5.05 -19.33
N LEU A 145 5.94 3.83 -18.80
CA LEU A 145 4.90 3.39 -17.87
C LEU A 145 4.75 4.31 -16.65
N ASN A 146 5.84 4.80 -16.07
CA ASN A 146 5.77 5.74 -14.95
C ASN A 146 5.14 7.09 -15.30
N ALA A 147 5.24 7.49 -16.56
CA ALA A 147 4.71 8.75 -17.05
C ALA A 147 3.21 8.68 -17.26
N VAL A 148 2.62 7.50 -17.49
CA VAL A 148 1.17 7.31 -17.66
C VAL A 148 0.37 7.96 -16.53
N TYR A 149 0.82 7.83 -15.27
CA TYR A 149 0.16 8.44 -14.11
C TYR A 149 -0.01 9.96 -14.25
N ARG A 150 1.02 10.61 -14.80
CA ARG A 150 1.09 12.07 -14.92
C ARG A 150 0.51 12.55 -16.23
N GLU A 151 0.93 11.95 -17.34
CA GLU A 151 0.64 12.44 -18.68
C GLU A 151 -0.82 12.23 -19.08
N VAL A 152 -1.44 11.08 -18.73
CA VAL A 152 -2.80 10.82 -19.17
C VAL A 152 -3.78 11.88 -18.65
N PRO A 153 -3.81 12.20 -17.34
CA PRO A 153 -4.66 13.28 -16.84
C PRO A 153 -4.27 14.67 -17.35
N LEU A 154 -2.98 14.91 -17.62
CA LEU A 154 -2.51 16.20 -18.15
C LEU A 154 -2.92 16.42 -19.61
N LEU A 155 -2.84 15.38 -20.44
CA LEU A 155 -3.12 15.46 -21.87
C LEU A 155 -4.61 15.28 -22.17
N HIS A 156 -5.30 14.44 -21.40
CA HIS A 156 -6.68 14.01 -21.63
C HIS A 156 -7.50 14.06 -20.33
N PRO A 157 -7.69 15.24 -19.72
CA PRO A 157 -8.38 15.36 -18.44
C PRO A 157 -9.82 14.84 -18.52
N GLY A 158 -10.20 13.94 -17.60
CA GLY A 158 -11.56 13.40 -17.47
C GLY A 158 -11.91 12.32 -18.50
N ILE A 159 -10.94 11.82 -19.27
CA ILE A 159 -11.16 10.78 -20.28
C ILE A 159 -11.65 9.45 -19.69
N LEU A 160 -11.30 9.16 -18.44
CA LEU A 160 -11.75 7.97 -17.72
C LEU A 160 -13.06 8.18 -16.95
N GLY A 161 -13.64 9.37 -16.97
CA GLY A 161 -14.86 9.71 -16.26
C GLY A 161 -14.62 10.12 -14.81
N GLU A 162 -15.57 9.82 -13.92
CA GLU A 162 -15.50 10.20 -12.50
C GLU A 162 -14.43 9.40 -11.75
N SER A 163 -13.29 10.05 -11.51
CA SER A 163 -12.20 9.53 -10.68
C SER A 163 -11.51 10.65 -9.93
N ASN A 164 -11.23 10.42 -8.65
CA ASN A 164 -10.40 11.30 -7.82
C ASN A 164 -8.91 11.15 -8.16
N ASN A 165 -8.54 10.07 -8.87
CA ASN A 165 -7.18 9.77 -9.25
C ASN A 165 -7.11 9.08 -10.62
N GLU A 166 -7.34 9.87 -11.66
CA GLU A 166 -7.31 9.40 -13.06
C GLU A 166 -5.96 8.80 -13.46
N GLY A 167 -4.85 9.28 -12.87
CA GLY A 167 -3.51 8.75 -13.11
C GLY A 167 -3.35 7.29 -12.63
N ALA A 168 -3.87 6.99 -11.44
CA ALA A 168 -3.88 5.62 -10.92
C ALA A 168 -4.76 4.70 -11.77
N ASP A 169 -5.94 5.18 -12.19
CA ASP A 169 -6.85 4.44 -13.06
C ASP A 169 -6.22 4.15 -14.44
N ALA A 170 -5.52 5.13 -15.02
CA ALA A 170 -4.83 4.98 -16.29
C ALA A 170 -3.72 3.92 -16.22
N ILE A 171 -2.85 3.96 -15.20
CA ILE A 171 -1.83 2.92 -15.01
C ILE A 171 -2.49 1.56 -14.77
N LYS A 172 -3.57 1.49 -13.99
CA LYS A 172 -4.27 0.23 -13.72
C LYS A 172 -4.73 -0.43 -15.01
N GLN A 173 -5.30 0.35 -15.92
CA GLN A 173 -5.67 -0.11 -17.26
C GLN A 173 -4.45 -0.50 -18.10
N ALA A 174 -3.38 0.30 -18.03
CA ALA A 174 -2.13 0.04 -18.77
C ALA A 174 -1.52 -1.31 -18.38
N VAL A 175 -1.39 -1.58 -17.08
CA VAL A 175 -0.84 -2.83 -16.54
C VAL A 175 -1.75 -4.01 -16.86
N ARG A 176 -3.08 -3.84 -16.70
CA ARG A 176 -4.08 -4.86 -17.01
C ARG A 176 -3.94 -5.37 -18.46
N ALA A 177 -3.93 -4.45 -19.43
CA ALA A 177 -3.87 -4.83 -20.83
C ALA A 177 -2.47 -5.29 -21.28
N THR A 178 -1.40 -4.72 -20.72
CA THR A 178 -0.02 -5.14 -21.06
C THR A 178 0.27 -6.55 -20.57
N LEU A 179 -0.13 -6.90 -19.34
CA LEU A 179 0.12 -8.23 -18.77
C LEU A 179 -0.96 -9.25 -19.10
N GLY A 180 -2.09 -8.84 -19.69
CA GLY A 180 -3.23 -9.71 -19.98
C GLY A 180 -3.87 -10.30 -18.72
N THR A 181 -3.74 -9.62 -17.58
CA THR A 181 -4.19 -10.09 -16.26
C THR A 181 -5.11 -9.10 -15.58
N ARG A 182 -5.84 -9.54 -14.55
CA ARG A 182 -6.74 -8.69 -13.78
C ARG A 182 -5.96 -7.75 -12.86
N VAL A 183 -6.44 -6.52 -12.79
CA VAL A 183 -5.99 -5.48 -11.86
C VAL A 183 -7.23 -4.76 -11.39
N ASP A 184 -7.66 -5.03 -10.16
CA ASP A 184 -8.95 -4.63 -9.61
C ASP A 184 -8.81 -3.38 -8.73
N TYR A 185 -7.77 -3.34 -7.91
CA TYR A 185 -7.51 -2.27 -6.95
C TYR A 185 -6.13 -1.68 -7.16
N TYR A 186 -5.88 -0.52 -6.56
CA TYR A 186 -4.54 0.02 -6.41
C TYR A 186 -4.33 0.50 -4.98
N VAL A 187 -3.06 0.56 -4.57
CA VAL A 187 -2.61 1.24 -3.36
C VAL A 187 -1.47 2.15 -3.79
N LEU A 188 -1.59 3.44 -3.47
CA LEU A 188 -0.51 4.40 -3.70
C LEU A 188 0.17 4.68 -2.37
N VAL A 189 1.47 4.40 -2.30
CA VAL A 189 2.30 4.62 -1.12
C VAL A 189 3.38 5.64 -1.47
N ASN A 190 3.47 6.71 -0.69
CA ASN A 190 4.57 7.65 -0.79
C ASN A 190 5.69 7.29 0.19
N LEU A 191 6.84 7.94 0.08
CA LEU A 191 8.00 7.64 0.94
C LEU A 191 7.72 7.83 2.43
N ALA A 192 6.87 8.80 2.79
CA ALA A 192 6.48 9.03 4.18
C ALA A 192 5.62 7.88 4.71
N GLY A 193 4.58 7.49 3.97
CA GLY A 193 3.73 6.35 4.31
C GLY A 193 4.50 5.03 4.32
N PHE A 194 5.47 4.85 3.42
CA PHE A 194 6.36 3.69 3.46
C PHE A 194 7.18 3.63 4.75
N LYS A 195 7.75 4.77 5.17
CA LYS A 195 8.46 4.86 6.45
C LYS A 195 7.54 4.52 7.63
N GLU A 196 6.34 5.08 7.66
CA GLU A 196 5.35 4.80 8.71
C GLU A 196 4.99 3.30 8.78
N ILE A 197 4.82 2.64 7.63
CA ILE A 197 4.61 1.20 7.55
C ILE A 197 5.78 0.43 8.16
N VAL A 198 7.02 0.78 7.79
CA VAL A 198 8.23 0.12 8.30
C VAL A 198 8.37 0.30 9.81
N ASP A 199 8.16 1.53 10.30
CA ASP A 199 8.25 1.85 11.73
C ASP A 199 7.15 1.11 12.52
N ALA A 200 5.93 1.03 12.00
CA ALA A 200 4.81 0.30 12.61
C ALA A 200 5.06 -1.21 12.70
N MET A 201 5.81 -1.79 11.75
CA MET A 201 6.22 -3.19 11.79
C MET A 201 7.41 -3.46 12.74
N GLY A 202 7.96 -2.43 13.37
CA GLY A 202 9.15 -2.57 14.23
C GLY A 202 10.47 -2.60 13.46
N GLY A 203 10.48 -2.10 12.22
CA GLY A 203 11.64 -2.08 11.33
C GLY A 203 11.74 -3.33 10.44
N VAL A 204 12.64 -3.27 9.46
CA VAL A 204 12.97 -4.39 8.56
C VAL A 204 14.47 -4.64 8.57
N THR A 205 14.88 -5.89 8.74
CA THR A 205 16.30 -6.29 8.56
C THR A 205 16.51 -6.75 7.13
N VAL A 206 17.48 -6.15 6.44
CA VAL A 206 17.82 -6.47 5.05
C VAL A 206 19.25 -6.98 4.99
N ASN A 207 19.47 -8.05 4.23
CA ASN A 207 20.82 -8.52 3.94
C ASN A 207 21.41 -7.75 2.76
N ILE A 208 22.45 -6.96 3.03
CA ILE A 208 23.16 -6.18 2.02
C ILE A 208 24.41 -6.97 1.62
N ASN A 209 24.32 -7.68 0.49
CA ASN A 209 25.38 -8.58 0.03
C ASN A 209 26.59 -7.86 -0.60
N THR A 210 26.51 -6.55 -0.81
CA THR A 210 27.56 -5.73 -1.45
C THR A 210 27.68 -4.38 -0.77
N PRO A 211 28.88 -3.79 -0.65
CA PRO A 211 29.06 -2.47 -0.06
C PRO A 211 28.16 -1.43 -0.72
N VAL A 212 27.50 -0.61 0.08
CA VAL A 212 26.77 0.56 -0.39
C VAL A 212 27.81 1.68 -0.53
N ALA A 213 28.01 2.14 -1.75
CA ALA A 213 28.92 3.25 -2.07
C ALA A 213 28.31 4.60 -1.69
#